data_AF-A0AAV9B7S0-F1
#
_entry.id   AF-A0AAV9B7S0-F1
#
_cell.length_a   1.000
_cell.length_b   1.000
_cell.length_c   1.000
_cell.angle_alpha   90.00
_cell.angle_beta   90.00
_cell.angle_gamma   90.00
#
_symmetry.space_group_name_H-M   'P 1'
#
loop_
_entity.id
_entity.type
_entity.pdbx_description
1 polymer ?
#
loop_
_entity_poly.entity_id
_entity_poly.type
_entity_poly.pdbx_seq_one_letter_code
_entity_poly.pdbx_strand_id
1 'polypeptide(L)'
;METGVELPHWTDIVKTGKFKELAPYDPDWYYIRAASMARKIYMRQGIGVGGFQKIYGGRKRNGSRPPHFCKSSGSIARHILSQLETMKIIEKDVKG
;
A
#
# COMPACT_ATOMS: atom_id res chain seq x y z
N MET A 1 -3.23 -8.47 -24.76
CA MET A 1 -2.84 -8.82 -23.37
C MET A 1 -2.20 -7.56 -22.80
N GLU A 2 -2.89 -6.85 -21.90
CA GLU A 2 -2.29 -5.69 -21.23
C GLU A 2 -1.36 -6.22 -20.13
N THR A 3 -0.05 -6.02 -20.31
CA THR A 3 1.01 -6.49 -19.42
C THR A 3 1.45 -5.38 -18.46
N GLY A 4 0.49 -4.72 -17.81
CA GLY A 4 0.75 -3.54 -16.98
C GLY A 4 -0.08 -3.52 -15.70
N VAL A 5 0.45 -2.87 -14.66
CA VAL A 5 -0.32 -2.55 -13.45
C VAL A 5 -1.36 -1.50 -13.84
N GLU A 6 -2.64 -1.87 -13.87
CA GLU A 6 -3.71 -0.91 -14.17
C GLU A 6 -3.80 0.16 -13.07
N LEU A 7 -3.67 1.43 -13.43
CA LEU A 7 -3.81 2.49 -12.43
C LEU A 7 -5.29 2.71 -12.12
N PRO A 8 -5.70 2.60 -10.85
CA PRO A 8 -7.08 2.91 -10.50
C PRO A 8 -7.38 4.39 -10.75
N HIS A 9 -8.65 4.71 -11.03
CA HIS A 9 -9.05 6.11 -11.27
C HIS A 9 -8.81 7.04 -10.06
N TRP A 10 -8.79 6.48 -8.85
CA TRP A 10 -8.65 7.26 -7.61
C TRP A 10 -7.21 7.63 -7.25
N THR A 11 -6.22 7.16 -8.00
CA THR A 11 -4.79 7.23 -7.62
C THR A 11 -4.29 8.66 -7.44
N ASP A 12 -4.84 9.61 -8.18
CA ASP A 12 -4.41 11.02 -8.18
C ASP A 12 -4.99 11.83 -7.02
N ILE A 13 -6.08 11.35 -6.42
CA ILE A 13 -6.89 12.11 -5.46
C ILE A 13 -6.69 11.60 -4.03
N VAL A 14 -6.37 10.31 -3.86
CA VAL A 14 -6.38 9.69 -2.54
C VAL A 14 -5.11 9.96 -1.74
N LYS A 15 -5.31 10.02 -0.42
CA LYS A 15 -4.22 9.95 0.54
C LYS A 15 -3.80 8.52 0.76
N THR A 16 -2.50 8.32 0.95
CA THR A 16 -1.94 6.99 1.22
C THR A 16 -2.27 6.43 2.61
N GLY A 17 -2.73 7.28 3.53
CA GLY A 17 -3.20 6.92 4.86
C GLY A 17 -3.87 8.09 5.55
N LYS A 18 -4.68 7.81 6.59
CA LYS A 18 -5.46 8.83 7.33
C LYS A 18 -4.58 9.90 8.00
N PHE A 19 -3.33 9.57 8.28
CA PHE A 19 -2.37 10.46 8.93
C PHE A 19 -1.68 11.43 7.97
N LYS A 20 -1.87 11.27 6.66
CA LYS A 20 -1.37 12.22 5.66
C LYS A 20 -2.37 13.36 5.48
N GLU A 21 -1.87 14.55 5.26
CA GLU A 21 -2.69 15.74 5.02
C GLU A 21 -3.08 15.84 3.54
N LEU A 22 -2.12 15.54 2.65
CA LEU A 22 -2.25 15.61 1.18
C LEU A 22 -1.98 14.26 0.50
N ALA A 23 -2.35 14.18 -0.78
CA ALA A 23 -1.97 13.07 -1.67
C ALA A 23 -0.45 13.10 -1.96
N PRO A 24 0.14 11.98 -2.42
CA PRO A 24 1.53 11.96 -2.86
C PRO A 24 1.76 12.92 -4.03
N TYR A 25 2.91 13.62 -4.03
CA TYR A 25 3.28 14.54 -5.09
C TYR A 25 3.83 13.85 -6.35
N ASP A 26 4.43 12.68 -6.16
CA ASP A 26 5.03 11.89 -7.23
C ASP A 26 3.93 11.17 -8.01
N PRO A 27 3.78 11.38 -9.33
CA PRO A 27 2.76 10.68 -10.12
C PRO A 27 2.97 9.16 -10.15
N ASP A 28 4.22 8.69 -10.01
CA ASP A 28 4.58 7.28 -10.07
C ASP A 28 4.55 6.58 -8.70
N TRP A 29 4.00 7.25 -7.67
CA TRP A 29 3.98 6.76 -6.30
C TRP A 29 3.35 5.36 -6.18
N TYR A 30 2.39 5.05 -7.03
CA TYR A 30 1.68 3.77 -7.04
C TYR A 30 2.60 2.62 -7.44
N TYR A 31 3.35 2.81 -8.53
CA TYR A 31 4.33 1.83 -9.01
C TYR A 31 5.47 1.62 -8.02
N ILE A 32 5.97 2.71 -7.44
CA ILE A 32 7.01 2.66 -6.40
C ILE A 32 6.52 1.86 -5.19
N ARG A 33 5.25 2.07 -4.79
CA ARG A 33 4.64 1.31 -3.69
C ARG A 33 4.47 -0.16 -4.05
N ALA A 34 4.03 -0.48 -5.26
CA ALA A 34 3.90 -1.86 -5.73
C ALA A 34 5.25 -2.59 -5.73
N ALA A 35 6.31 -1.96 -6.25
CA ALA A 35 7.67 -2.49 -6.23
C ALA A 35 8.19 -2.72 -4.81
N SER A 36 7.98 -1.75 -3.90
CA SER A 36 8.35 -1.88 -2.50
C SER A 36 7.60 -3.02 -1.80
N MET A 37 6.32 -3.23 -2.13
CA MET A 37 5.53 -4.35 -1.61
C MET A 37 6.09 -5.68 -2.09
N ALA A 38 6.27 -5.87 -3.40
CA ALA A 38 6.85 -7.08 -3.98
C ALA A 38 8.21 -7.43 -3.36
N ARG A 39 9.11 -6.45 -3.21
CA ARG A 39 10.41 -6.63 -2.55
C ARG A 39 10.27 -7.10 -1.10
N LYS A 40 9.34 -6.52 -0.33
CA LYS A 40 9.14 -6.89 1.07
C LYS A 40 8.59 -8.30 1.23
N ILE A 41 7.73 -8.75 0.32
CA ILE A 41 7.20 -10.13 0.31
C ILE A 41 8.33 -11.11 0.05
N TYR A 42 9.19 -10.81 -0.92
CA TYR A 42 10.36 -11.63 -1.19
C TYR A 42 11.28 -11.76 0.03
N MET A 43 11.57 -10.64 0.72
CA MET A 43 12.44 -10.66 1.90
C MET A 43 11.79 -11.24 3.16
N ARG A 44 10.47 -11.12 3.29
CA ARG A 44 9.69 -11.53 4.47
C ARG A 44 8.40 -12.16 3.99
N GLN A 45 8.43 -13.48 3.86
CA GLN A 45 7.29 -14.29 3.44
C GLN A 45 6.17 -14.24 4.51
N GLY A 46 4.92 -14.49 4.09
CA GLY A 46 3.76 -14.49 4.98
C GLY A 46 3.28 -13.11 5.45
N ILE A 47 3.53 -12.04 4.68
CA ILE A 47 3.02 -10.70 4.98
C ILE A 47 1.70 -10.46 4.27
N GLY A 48 0.61 -10.38 5.04
CA GLY A 48 -0.69 -9.92 4.55
C GLY A 48 -0.89 -8.40 4.58
N VAL A 49 -2.09 -7.96 4.18
CA VAL A 49 -2.51 -6.55 4.14
C VAL A 49 -2.25 -5.81 5.46
N GLY A 50 -2.54 -6.44 6.60
CA GLY A 50 -2.35 -5.85 7.92
C GLY A 50 -0.88 -5.56 8.27
N GLY A 51 0.05 -6.35 7.73
CA GLY A 51 1.49 -6.11 7.86
C GLY A 51 1.90 -4.87 7.06
N PHE A 52 1.46 -4.77 5.81
CA PHE A 52 1.71 -3.59 4.98
C PHE A 52 1.10 -2.31 5.56
N GLN A 53 -0.07 -2.40 6.17
CA GLN A 53 -0.70 -1.28 6.88
C GLN A 53 0.15 -0.74 8.03
N LYS A 54 0.90 -1.62 8.71
CA LYS A 54 1.82 -1.21 9.78
C LYS A 54 3.12 -0.65 9.20
N ILE A 55 3.69 -1.32 8.19
CA ILE A 55 4.94 -0.93 7.53
C ILE A 55 4.85 0.46 6.91
N TYR A 56 3.77 0.76 6.20
CA TYR A 56 3.52 2.07 5.60
C TYR A 56 2.73 3.01 6.51
N GLY A 57 2.47 2.58 7.75
CA GLY A 57 1.87 3.42 8.78
C GLY A 57 2.80 4.53 9.21
N GLY A 58 2.28 5.47 9.99
CA GLY A 58 3.07 6.62 10.41
C GLY A 58 2.48 7.36 11.58
N ARG A 59 3.20 8.39 12.03
CA ARG A 59 2.79 9.25 13.13
C ARG A 59 1.70 10.22 12.67
N LYS A 60 0.54 10.19 13.30
CA LYS A 60 -0.58 11.10 13.03
C LYS A 60 -0.50 12.35 13.90
N ARG A 61 -0.52 13.53 13.25
CA ARG A 61 -0.69 14.81 13.94
C ARG A 61 -2.15 14.96 14.37
N ASN A 62 -2.40 15.16 15.67
CA ASN A 62 -3.73 15.34 16.24
C ASN A 62 -3.97 16.79 16.72
N GLY A 63 -3.35 17.76 16.05
CA GLY A 63 -3.38 19.17 16.47
C GLY A 63 -2.60 19.38 17.77
N SER A 64 -3.29 19.84 18.82
CA SER A 64 -2.74 20.07 20.15
C SER A 64 -2.50 18.77 20.95
N ARG A 65 -3.25 17.70 20.63
CA ARG A 65 -3.10 16.41 21.32
C ARG A 65 -1.81 15.68 20.89
N PRO A 66 -1.20 14.87 21.78
CA PRO A 66 -0.02 14.08 21.44
C PRO A 66 -0.19 13.24 20.17
N PRO A 67 0.90 13.10 19.38
CA PRO A 67 0.86 12.31 18.17
C PRO A 67 0.92 10.81 18.48
N HIS A 68 0.07 10.02 17.80
CA HIS A 68 0.04 8.57 17.93
C HIS A 68 0.24 7.88 16.58
N PHE A 69 0.65 6.62 16.61
CA PHE A 69 0.76 5.79 15.42
C PHE A 69 -0.60 5.54 14.76
N CYS A 70 -0.65 5.62 13.44
CA CYS A 70 -1.83 5.32 12.64
C CYS A 70 -1.43 4.46 11.44
N LYS A 71 -2.24 3.43 11.17
CA LYS A 71 -2.06 2.52 10.04
C LYS A 71 -2.26 3.25 8.70
N SER A 72 -1.62 2.75 7.64
CA SER A 72 -1.88 3.21 6.27
C SER A 72 -3.23 2.69 5.75
N SER A 73 -3.61 3.17 4.56
CA SER A 73 -4.82 2.67 3.90
C SER A 73 -4.70 1.18 3.56
N GLY A 74 -5.73 0.41 3.90
CA GLY A 74 -5.83 -1.00 3.55
C GLY A 74 -6.35 -1.24 2.14
N SER A 75 -7.14 -0.30 1.58
CA SER A 75 -7.67 -0.43 0.22
C SER A 75 -6.55 -0.41 -0.81
N ILE A 76 -5.59 0.51 -0.64
CA ILE A 76 -4.42 0.64 -1.53
C ILE A 76 -3.58 -0.64 -1.50
N ALA A 77 -3.25 -1.14 -0.31
CA ALA A 77 -2.45 -2.35 -0.17
C ALA A 77 -3.16 -3.58 -0.76
N ARG A 78 -4.49 -3.70 -0.54
CA ARG A 78 -5.27 -4.81 -1.11
C ARG A 78 -5.31 -4.76 -2.63
N HIS A 79 -5.53 -3.57 -3.21
CA HIS A 79 -5.59 -3.42 -4.67
C HIS A 79 -4.27 -3.82 -5.33
N ILE A 80 -3.14 -3.33 -4.79
CA ILE A 80 -1.81 -3.68 -5.30
C ILE A 80 -1.59 -5.20 -5.23
N LEU A 81 -1.95 -5.85 -4.11
CA LEU A 81 -1.78 -7.30 -3.97
C LEU A 81 -2.64 -8.08 -4.97
N SER A 82 -3.90 -7.69 -5.17
CA SER A 82 -4.79 -8.32 -6.16
C SER A 82 -4.26 -8.18 -7.59
N GLN A 83 -3.63 -7.06 -7.92
CA GLN A 83 -3.00 -6.87 -9.23
C GLN A 83 -1.75 -7.72 -9.40
N LEU A 84 -0.88 -7.76 -8.38
CA LEU A 84 0.32 -8.60 -8.41
C LEU A 84 -0.02 -10.10 -8.44
N GLU A 85 -1.12 -10.51 -7.82
CA GLU A 85 -1.69 -11.87 -7.93
C GLU A 85 -2.17 -12.15 -9.36
N THR A 86 -2.90 -11.22 -9.98
CA THR A 86 -3.34 -11.33 -11.38
C THR A 86 -2.15 -11.46 -12.34
N MET A 87 -1.06 -10.74 -12.06
CA MET A 87 0.20 -10.81 -12.80
C MET A 87 1.03 -12.07 -12.49
N LYS A 88 0.57 -12.96 -11.61
CA LYS A 88 1.26 -14.18 -11.14
C LYS A 88 2.64 -13.93 -10.51
N ILE A 89 2.83 -12.76 -9.90
CA ILE A 89 4.05 -12.41 -9.17
C ILE A 89 3.99 -12.93 -7.73
N ILE A 90 2.78 -12.99 -7.16
CA ILE A 90 2.53 -13.41 -5.78
C ILE A 90 1.44 -14.48 -5.80
N GLU A 91 1.57 -15.48 -4.94
CA GLU A 91 0.55 -16.47 -4.65
C GLU A 91 -0.01 -16.26 -3.25
N LYS A 92 -1.31 -16.47 -3.08
CA LYS A 92 -1.98 -16.33 -1.80
C LYS A 92 -1.98 -17.68 -1.07
N ASP A 93 -1.34 -17.72 0.09
CA ASP A 93 -1.45 -18.86 1.00
C ASP A 93 -2.79 -18.85 1.75
N VAL A 94 -3.26 -20.03 2.16
CA VAL A 94 -4.52 -20.23 2.90
C VAL A 94 -4.49 -19.51 4.25
N LYS A 95 -3.30 -19.37 4.86
CA LYS A 95 -3.10 -18.68 6.14
C LYS A 95 -2.78 -17.18 6.01
N GLY A 96 -2.63 -16.67 4.78
CA GLY A 96 -2.49 -15.24 4.47
C GLY A 96 -1.17 -14.83 3.85
#